data_AF-A0AAJ5CD14-F1
#
_entry.id   AF-A0AAJ5CD14-F1
#
_cell.length_a   1.000
_cell.length_b   1.000
_cell.length_c   1.000
_cell.angle_alpha   90.00
_cell.angle_beta   90.00
_cell.angle_gamma   90.00
#
_symmetry.space_group_name_H-M   'P 1'
#
loop_
_entity.id
_entity.type
_entity.pdbx_description
1 polymer ?
#
loop_
_entity_poly.entity_id
_entity_poly.type
_entity_poly.pdbx_seq_one_letter_code
_entity_poly.pdbx_strand_id
1 'polypeptide(L)'
;MPPGTPTDRSPRARFGPGHHAPGDRLGSPLEAADVLALADRLFRWADARDWAGPDPYDGLTGPLGRLAVHRVLRQVLLQTVKRSRIDLRPVLGIHPLRTATAAGTAAGACARLSASPAWRERARRLGRSAAAEQLSGRYAGLWRYEFDVQTRWAYYPASLPNLVATTFCADGCLDTGTLGDESVRTLAHGLLEHLHNGEFFTYTPASDVLVHNANLMGAALAGRLARIGTLPGELADRLVDAARGAVEVSLNGQRPDGSWPYGRGPGLGWVDGFHTGYVLLRLGQAGTLLDVDVRRPLERGVDHYLRHLFDGPLPRYFADGRSRRDPNNDATAVRTAAWAAHHGFVRTDFPRAVLAAVVDRYPGLGADTRAAGDPRNRSLWESPRWSAAPLLDALTALHAVLPGGRHPATPAAQPTTAAS
;
A
#
# COMPACT_ATOMS: atom_id res chain seq x y z
N MET A 1 41.10 -25.56 -10.55
CA MET A 1 40.66 -24.25 -10.02
C MET A 1 39.28 -24.44 -9.44
N PRO A 2 39.08 -24.35 -8.11
CA PRO A 2 37.73 -24.42 -7.56
C PRO A 2 36.95 -23.18 -8.01
N PRO A 3 35.63 -23.29 -8.26
CA PRO A 3 34.81 -22.14 -8.62
C PRO A 3 34.78 -21.18 -7.42
N GLY A 4 35.20 -19.94 -7.66
CA GLY A 4 35.21 -18.90 -6.64
C GLY A 4 33.81 -18.70 -6.06
N THR A 5 33.71 -18.78 -4.73
CA THR A 5 32.59 -18.24 -3.96
C THR A 5 32.30 -16.81 -4.43
N PRO A 6 31.07 -16.47 -4.85
CA PRO A 6 30.70 -15.08 -5.02
C PRO A 6 30.85 -14.43 -3.65
N THR A 7 31.76 -13.46 -3.52
CA THR A 7 31.80 -12.59 -2.35
C THR A 7 30.53 -11.76 -2.38
N ASP A 8 29.46 -12.29 -1.81
CA ASP A 8 28.15 -11.65 -1.78
C ASP A 8 28.26 -10.43 -0.88
N ARG A 9 28.49 -9.26 -1.48
CA ARG A 9 28.51 -8.00 -0.73
C ARG A 9 27.16 -7.87 -0.04
N SER A 10 27.21 -7.65 1.28
CA SER A 10 26.04 -7.31 2.10
C SER A 10 25.12 -6.34 1.34
N PRO A 11 23.78 -6.50 1.36
CA PRO A 11 22.85 -5.58 0.71
C PRO A 11 23.16 -4.09 0.97
N ARG A 12 23.68 -3.77 2.17
CA ARG A 12 24.15 -2.43 2.58
C ARG A 12 25.25 -1.85 1.69
N ALA A 13 26.14 -2.68 1.16
CA ALA A 13 27.34 -2.26 0.43
C ALA A 13 27.16 -2.23 -1.10
N ARG A 14 25.96 -2.53 -1.60
CA ARG A 14 25.70 -2.63 -3.05
C ARG A 14 25.49 -1.29 -3.75
N PHE A 15 25.03 -0.27 -3.03
CA PHE A 15 24.80 1.07 -3.57
C PHE A 15 25.83 2.03 -2.99
N GLY A 16 26.92 2.26 -3.74
CA GLY A 16 27.94 3.24 -3.42
C GLY A 16 27.61 4.65 -3.96
N PRO A 17 28.27 5.70 -3.47
CA PRO A 17 28.04 7.10 -3.83
C PRO A 17 28.26 7.48 -5.30
N GLY A 18 28.52 6.52 -6.20
CA GLY A 18 28.65 6.74 -7.65
C GLY A 18 27.44 6.30 -8.48
N HIS A 19 26.40 5.70 -7.88
CA HIS A 19 25.17 5.31 -8.59
C HIS A 19 24.13 6.43 -8.54
N HIS A 20 24.50 7.62 -9.04
CA HIS A 20 23.54 8.69 -9.27
C HIS A 20 22.69 8.38 -10.50
N ALA A 21 21.37 8.54 -10.39
CA ALA A 21 20.51 8.54 -11.57
C ALA A 21 20.90 9.72 -12.49
N PRO A 22 20.89 9.54 -13.82
CA PRO A 22 20.95 10.68 -14.72
C PRO A 22 19.64 11.48 -14.58
N GLY A 23 19.71 12.66 -13.99
CA GLY A 23 18.56 13.56 -13.83
C GLY A 23 18.53 14.36 -12.53
N ASP A 24 19.67 14.67 -11.93
CA ASP A 24 19.78 15.43 -10.69
C ASP A 24 19.30 16.89 -10.88
N ARG A 25 17.99 17.10 -10.75
CA ARG A 25 17.37 18.44 -10.71
C ARG A 25 17.10 18.92 -9.29
N LEU A 26 17.10 18.02 -8.32
CA LEU A 26 16.99 18.35 -6.90
C LEU A 26 18.41 18.46 -6.35
N GLY A 27 19.06 19.59 -6.62
CA GLY A 27 20.39 19.87 -6.08
C GLY A 27 20.40 19.76 -4.55
N SER A 28 21.46 19.16 -4.01
CA SER A 28 21.65 18.82 -2.58
C SER A 28 20.78 17.66 -2.08
N PRO A 29 21.25 16.85 -1.10
CA PRO A 29 20.46 15.73 -0.61
C PRO A 29 19.15 16.23 0.01
N LEU A 30 18.02 15.67 -0.44
CA LEU A 30 16.69 16.00 0.09
C LEU A 30 16.66 15.90 1.62
N GLU A 31 16.38 17.01 2.29
CA GLU A 31 16.26 17.08 3.74
C GLU A 31 14.83 16.80 4.20
N ALA A 32 14.65 16.57 5.51
CA ALA A 32 13.32 16.31 6.08
C ALA A 32 12.33 17.44 5.75
N ALA A 33 12.77 18.70 5.79
CA ALA A 33 11.94 19.86 5.44
C ALA A 33 11.45 19.82 3.98
N ASP A 34 12.29 19.40 3.04
CA ASP A 34 11.95 19.29 1.62
C ASP A 34 10.90 18.20 1.39
N VAL A 35 11.08 17.05 2.03
CA VAL A 35 10.12 15.93 1.96
C VAL A 35 8.78 16.32 2.58
N LEU A 36 8.79 17.08 3.68
CA LEU A 36 7.56 17.59 4.29
C LEU A 36 6.85 18.60 3.38
N ALA A 37 7.59 19.48 2.71
CA ALA A 37 7.05 20.42 1.74
C ALA A 37 6.44 19.70 0.52
N LEU A 38 7.07 18.62 0.03
CA LEU A 38 6.51 17.74 -1.00
C LEU A 38 5.21 17.09 -0.53
N ALA A 39 5.19 16.54 0.70
CA ALA A 39 3.99 15.93 1.27
C ALA A 39 2.84 16.94 1.36
N ASP A 40 3.11 18.17 1.80
CA ASP A 40 2.09 19.23 1.89
C ASP A 40 1.56 19.65 0.52
N ARG A 41 2.44 19.80 -0.49
CA ARG A 41 2.02 20.11 -1.87
C ARG A 41 1.15 19.01 -2.45
N LEU A 42 1.53 17.74 -2.30
CA LEU A 42 0.77 16.60 -2.78
C LEU A 42 -0.59 16.52 -2.08
N PHE A 43 -0.60 16.70 -0.76
CA PHE A 43 -1.82 16.75 0.03
C PHE A 43 -2.76 17.83 -0.51
N ARG A 44 -2.31 19.07 -0.66
CA ARG A 44 -3.15 20.18 -1.17
C ARG A 44 -3.67 19.91 -2.58
N TRP A 45 -2.86 19.28 -3.44
CA TRP A 45 -3.28 18.90 -4.78
C TRP A 45 -4.44 17.88 -4.77
N ALA A 46 -4.36 16.87 -3.89
CA ALA A 46 -5.41 15.86 -3.74
C ALA A 46 -6.65 16.39 -3.02
N ASP A 47 -6.45 17.21 -1.98
CA ASP A 47 -7.51 17.81 -1.16
C ASP A 47 -8.34 18.82 -1.96
N ALA A 48 -7.71 19.59 -2.86
CA ALA A 48 -8.42 20.48 -3.80
C ALA A 48 -9.34 19.73 -4.78
N ARG A 49 -9.22 18.40 -4.89
CA ARG A 49 -10.08 17.52 -5.69
C ARG A 49 -11.02 16.69 -4.81
N ASP A 50 -11.09 17.00 -3.53
CA ASP A 50 -11.82 16.24 -2.52
C ASP A 50 -11.51 14.73 -2.58
N TRP A 51 -10.23 14.41 -2.85
CA TRP A 51 -9.74 13.04 -3.01
C TRP A 51 -10.50 12.21 -4.07
N ALA A 52 -11.20 12.88 -4.98
CA ALA A 52 -11.88 12.28 -6.13
C ALA A 52 -10.97 12.31 -7.35
N GLY A 53 -10.97 11.25 -8.13
CA GLY A 53 -10.17 11.22 -9.36
C GLY A 53 -10.33 9.92 -10.14
N PRO A 54 -9.56 9.78 -11.21
CA PRO A 54 -9.56 8.56 -12.01
C PRO A 54 -8.97 7.37 -11.25
N ASP A 55 -9.37 6.17 -11.66
CA ASP A 55 -8.89 4.88 -11.17
C ASP A 55 -8.54 3.92 -12.32
N PRO A 56 -7.55 3.02 -12.16
CA PRO A 56 -7.29 1.93 -13.12
C PRO A 56 -8.49 1.04 -13.45
N TYR A 57 -9.52 1.00 -12.61
CA TYR A 57 -10.72 0.14 -12.77
C TYR A 57 -12.00 0.89 -13.19
N ASP A 58 -11.88 2.18 -13.51
CA ASP A 58 -13.01 3.04 -13.85
C ASP A 58 -13.85 2.62 -15.05
N GLY A 59 -13.31 1.80 -15.96
CA GLY A 59 -14.05 1.40 -17.15
C GLY A 59 -15.41 0.75 -16.84
N LEU A 60 -15.59 0.15 -15.66
CA LEU A 60 -16.84 -0.50 -15.26
C LEU A 60 -17.80 0.40 -14.46
N THR A 61 -17.42 1.63 -14.10
CA THR A 61 -18.26 2.49 -13.25
C THR A 61 -19.32 3.27 -14.03
N GLY A 62 -19.12 3.46 -15.34
CA GLY A 62 -20.06 4.14 -16.23
C GLY A 62 -21.21 3.25 -16.73
N PRO A 63 -22.17 3.82 -17.49
CA PRO A 63 -23.34 3.09 -18.00
C PRO A 63 -23.00 1.83 -18.83
N LEU A 64 -21.93 1.88 -19.63
CA LEU A 64 -21.48 0.73 -20.42
C LEU A 64 -20.96 -0.42 -19.54
N GLY A 65 -20.43 -0.12 -18.35
CA GLY A 65 -19.99 -1.12 -17.39
C GLY A 65 -21.13 -2.04 -16.95
N ARG A 66 -22.35 -1.49 -16.82
CA ARG A 66 -23.56 -2.25 -16.48
C ARG A 66 -23.96 -3.24 -17.58
N LEU A 67 -23.61 -2.96 -18.82
CA LEU A 67 -23.87 -3.83 -19.98
C LEU A 67 -22.76 -4.87 -20.19
N ALA A 68 -21.58 -4.66 -19.60
CA ALA A 68 -20.44 -5.57 -19.70
C ALA A 68 -20.64 -6.79 -18.76
N VAL A 69 -21.57 -7.69 -19.11
CA VAL A 69 -21.89 -8.88 -18.31
C VAL A 69 -20.84 -9.98 -18.44
N HIS A 70 -20.20 -10.11 -19.61
CA HIS A 70 -19.20 -11.14 -19.87
C HIS A 70 -17.78 -10.68 -19.51
N ARG A 71 -16.95 -11.59 -18.98
CA ARG A 71 -15.57 -11.29 -18.52
C ARG A 71 -14.72 -10.56 -19.57
N VAL A 72 -14.86 -10.94 -20.84
CA VAL A 72 -14.08 -10.37 -21.95
C VAL A 72 -14.51 -8.92 -22.20
N LEU A 73 -15.82 -8.63 -22.17
CA LEU A 73 -16.32 -7.28 -22.36
C LEU A 73 -15.84 -6.35 -21.24
N ARG A 74 -15.86 -6.84 -19.99
CA ARG A 74 -15.32 -6.10 -18.85
C ARG A 74 -13.83 -5.79 -19.03
N GLN A 75 -13.05 -6.80 -19.42
CA GLN A 75 -11.61 -6.63 -19.66
C GLN A 75 -11.32 -5.66 -20.81
N VAL A 76 -12.06 -5.76 -21.93
CA VAL A 76 -11.93 -4.85 -23.07
C VAL A 76 -12.24 -3.43 -22.63
N LEU A 77 -13.37 -3.20 -21.96
CA LEU A 77 -13.77 -1.86 -21.51
C LEU A 77 -12.75 -1.25 -20.53
N LEU A 78 -12.32 -2.03 -19.52
CA LEU A 78 -11.28 -1.61 -18.58
C LEU A 78 -9.97 -1.25 -19.28
N GLN A 79 -9.45 -2.12 -20.15
CA GLN A 79 -8.17 -1.87 -20.81
C GLN A 79 -8.26 -0.72 -21.83
N THR A 80 -9.40 -0.56 -22.50
CA THR A 80 -9.65 0.58 -23.41
C THR A 80 -9.61 1.90 -22.65
N VAL A 81 -10.34 2.03 -21.54
CA VAL A 81 -10.33 3.25 -20.73
C VAL A 81 -8.95 3.49 -20.10
N LYS A 82 -8.32 2.45 -19.54
CA LYS A 82 -7.03 2.56 -18.86
C LYS A 82 -5.88 2.94 -19.80
N ARG A 83 -5.83 2.37 -21.01
CA ARG A 83 -4.71 2.51 -21.94
C ARG A 83 -4.92 3.60 -22.99
N SER A 84 -6.09 4.23 -23.02
CA SER A 84 -6.36 5.33 -23.94
C SER A 84 -5.39 6.50 -23.71
N ARG A 85 -4.99 7.16 -24.80
CA ARG A 85 -4.14 8.36 -24.77
C ARG A 85 -4.92 9.63 -24.43
N ILE A 86 -6.22 9.62 -24.71
CA ILE A 86 -7.18 10.65 -24.32
C ILE A 86 -8.03 10.10 -23.19
N ASP A 87 -8.48 10.96 -22.28
CA ASP A 87 -9.37 10.51 -21.21
C ASP A 87 -10.76 10.23 -21.77
N LEU A 88 -11.12 8.95 -21.86
CA LEU A 88 -12.42 8.52 -22.38
C LEU A 88 -13.54 8.67 -21.34
N ARG A 89 -13.19 8.86 -20.06
CA ARG A 89 -14.16 8.88 -18.96
C ARG A 89 -15.30 9.88 -19.17
N PRO A 90 -15.05 11.15 -19.57
CA PRO A 90 -16.14 12.11 -19.75
C PRO A 90 -17.15 11.67 -20.83
N VAL A 91 -16.66 11.13 -21.94
CA VAL A 91 -17.51 10.68 -23.07
C VAL A 91 -18.28 9.40 -22.71
N LEU A 92 -17.70 8.54 -21.87
CA LEU A 92 -18.32 7.30 -21.43
C LEU A 92 -19.22 7.46 -20.18
N GLY A 93 -19.45 8.71 -19.73
CA GLY A 93 -20.25 8.97 -18.52
C GLY A 93 -19.62 8.40 -17.25
N ILE A 94 -18.29 8.28 -17.21
CA ILE A 94 -17.53 7.87 -16.03
C ILE A 94 -17.11 9.13 -15.29
N HIS A 95 -17.50 9.23 -14.02
CA HIS A 95 -17.22 10.39 -13.17
C HIS A 95 -16.07 10.09 -12.20
N PRO A 96 -15.25 11.10 -11.84
CA PRO A 96 -14.25 10.96 -10.78
C PRO A 96 -14.86 10.42 -9.49
N LEU A 97 -14.22 9.42 -8.90
CA LEU A 97 -14.75 8.70 -7.76
C LEU A 97 -13.92 9.00 -6.50
N ARG A 98 -14.62 9.23 -5.39
CA ARG A 98 -13.99 9.24 -4.05
C ARG A 98 -13.91 7.81 -3.58
N THR A 99 -12.76 7.45 -3.01
CA THR A 99 -12.57 6.08 -2.50
C THR A 99 -12.16 6.13 -1.04
N ALA A 100 -12.81 5.31 -0.22
CA ALA A 100 -12.48 5.12 1.18
C ALA A 100 -11.02 4.69 1.33
N THR A 101 -10.52 3.88 0.39
CA THR A 101 -9.11 3.42 0.39
C THR A 101 -8.14 4.60 0.24
N ALA A 102 -8.43 5.60 -0.61
CA ALA A 102 -7.59 6.79 -0.73
C ALA A 102 -7.62 7.60 0.58
N ALA A 103 -8.82 7.84 1.12
CA ALA A 103 -9.00 8.56 2.37
C ALA A 103 -8.30 7.88 3.55
N GLY A 104 -8.45 6.56 3.71
CA GLY A 104 -7.82 5.77 4.77
C GLY A 104 -6.30 5.76 4.68
N THR A 105 -5.75 5.51 3.48
CA THR A 105 -4.29 5.55 3.25
C THR A 105 -3.73 6.94 3.58
N ALA A 106 -4.39 8.00 3.11
CA ALA A 106 -3.98 9.37 3.38
C ALA A 106 -4.15 9.77 4.85
N ALA A 107 -5.17 9.26 5.54
CA ALA A 107 -5.38 9.47 6.97
C ALA A 107 -4.21 8.93 7.78
N GLY A 108 -3.81 7.67 7.56
CA GLY A 108 -2.64 7.05 8.21
C GLY A 108 -1.34 7.80 7.87
N ALA A 109 -1.17 8.22 6.62
CA ALA A 109 -0.03 9.03 6.21
C ALA A 109 0.06 10.36 6.99
N CYS A 110 -1.06 11.07 7.14
CA CYS A 110 -1.14 12.33 7.89
C CYS A 110 -0.99 12.12 9.40
N ALA A 111 -1.47 10.99 9.93
CA ALA A 111 -1.38 10.67 11.36
C ALA A 111 0.08 10.60 11.86
N ARG A 112 1.02 10.17 11.01
CA ARG A 112 2.47 10.19 11.33
C ARG A 112 3.01 11.59 11.60
N LEU A 113 2.33 12.64 11.11
CA LEU A 113 2.71 14.04 11.29
C LEU A 113 1.79 14.78 12.27
N SER A 114 0.95 14.07 13.03
CA SER A 114 -0.09 14.63 13.92
C SER A 114 0.43 15.45 15.11
N ALA A 115 1.75 15.49 15.34
CA ALA A 115 2.38 16.47 16.23
C ALA A 115 2.07 17.91 15.78
N SER A 116 1.94 18.14 14.47
CA SER A 116 1.44 19.41 13.92
C SER A 116 -0.09 19.45 13.97
N PRO A 117 -0.71 20.53 14.51
CA PRO A 117 -2.16 20.66 14.54
C PRO A 117 -2.81 20.58 13.16
N ALA A 118 -2.19 21.17 12.13
CA ALA A 118 -2.69 21.13 10.76
C ALA A 118 -2.76 19.70 10.22
N TRP A 119 -1.69 18.91 10.40
CA TRP A 119 -1.66 17.51 9.98
C TRP A 119 -2.58 16.61 10.80
N ARG A 120 -2.75 16.90 12.10
CA ARG A 120 -3.72 16.21 12.96
C ARG A 120 -5.15 16.39 12.47
N GLU A 121 -5.53 17.61 12.09
CA GLU A 121 -6.88 17.86 11.58
C GLU A 121 -7.09 17.20 10.21
N ARG A 122 -6.09 17.27 9.31
CA ARG A 122 -6.11 16.54 8.04
C ARG A 122 -6.32 15.04 8.25
N ALA A 123 -5.56 14.44 9.17
CA ALA A 123 -5.66 13.03 9.49
C ALA A 123 -7.05 12.67 10.01
N ARG A 124 -7.57 13.39 11.00
CA ARG A 124 -8.90 13.12 11.57
C ARG A 124 -10.04 13.32 10.56
N ARG A 125 -9.97 14.34 9.70
CA ARG A 125 -10.97 14.55 8.65
C ARG A 125 -11.02 13.37 7.69
N LEU A 126 -9.87 12.93 7.19
CA LEU A 126 -9.78 11.79 6.28
C LEU A 126 -10.14 10.47 6.97
N GLY A 127 -9.75 10.28 8.22
CA GLY A 127 -10.11 9.11 9.03
C GLY A 127 -11.61 9.02 9.29
N ARG A 128 -12.30 10.15 9.53
CA ARG A 128 -13.78 10.19 9.63
C ARG A 128 -14.42 9.87 8.28
N SER A 129 -13.88 10.40 7.18
CA SER A 129 -14.37 10.09 5.83
C SER A 129 -14.23 8.60 5.50
N ALA A 130 -13.13 7.96 5.88
CA ALA A 130 -12.96 6.52 5.68
C ALA A 130 -13.88 5.71 6.60
N ALA A 131 -14.01 6.10 7.88
CA ALA A 131 -14.90 5.43 8.83
C ALA A 131 -16.38 5.47 8.40
N ALA A 132 -16.83 6.57 7.80
CA ALA A 132 -18.19 6.72 7.28
C ALA A 132 -18.55 5.71 6.17
N GLU A 133 -17.54 5.17 5.47
CA GLU A 133 -17.71 4.19 4.41
C GLU A 133 -17.64 2.73 4.92
N GLN A 134 -17.62 2.51 6.25
CA GLN A 134 -17.76 1.16 6.80
C GLN A 134 -19.08 0.54 6.35
N LEU A 135 -19.00 -0.71 5.90
CA LEU A 135 -20.16 -1.51 5.57
C LEU A 135 -21.02 -1.75 6.82
N SER A 136 -22.32 -1.98 6.56
CA SER A 136 -23.33 -2.36 7.54
C SER A 136 -23.99 -3.69 7.16
N GLY A 137 -24.85 -4.21 8.03
CA GLY A 137 -25.56 -5.47 7.79
C GLY A 137 -24.61 -6.67 7.81
N ARG A 138 -24.72 -7.56 6.82
CA ARG A 138 -23.95 -8.81 6.78
C ARG A 138 -22.44 -8.60 6.87
N TYR A 139 -21.91 -7.56 6.24
CA TYR A 139 -20.46 -7.31 6.19
C TYR A 139 -20.04 -6.14 7.09
N ALA A 140 -20.73 -5.95 8.21
CA ALA A 140 -20.50 -4.83 9.11
C ALA A 140 -19.03 -4.69 9.51
N GLY A 141 -18.54 -3.45 9.58
CA GLY A 141 -17.18 -3.13 10.01
C GLY A 141 -16.07 -3.30 8.95
N LEU A 142 -16.40 -3.87 7.78
CA LEU A 142 -15.47 -4.03 6.66
C LEU A 142 -15.60 -2.90 5.62
N TRP A 143 -14.68 -2.86 4.65
CA TRP A 143 -14.75 -1.97 3.49
C TRP A 143 -14.70 -2.73 2.18
N ARG A 144 -15.10 -2.04 1.11
CA ARG A 144 -15.09 -2.53 -0.27
C ARG A 144 -14.43 -1.51 -1.19
N TYR A 145 -14.17 -1.92 -2.42
CA TYR A 145 -13.98 -0.94 -3.48
C TYR A 145 -15.34 -0.44 -3.96
N GLU A 146 -15.40 0.85 -4.29
CA GLU A 146 -16.60 1.52 -4.80
C GLU A 146 -16.91 1.18 -6.27
N PHE A 147 -16.15 0.26 -6.86
CA PHE A 147 -16.21 -0.16 -8.25
C PHE A 147 -15.98 -1.66 -8.42
N ASP A 148 -16.53 -2.21 -9.50
CA ASP A 148 -16.26 -3.58 -9.92
C ASP A 148 -14.82 -3.71 -10.41
N VAL A 149 -14.19 -4.84 -10.09
CA VAL A 149 -12.83 -5.15 -10.51
C VAL A 149 -12.84 -6.42 -11.35
N GLN A 150 -12.38 -6.31 -12.59
CA GLN A 150 -12.08 -7.47 -13.42
C GLN A 150 -10.58 -7.55 -13.67
N THR A 151 -9.94 -8.56 -13.09
CA THR A 151 -8.55 -8.90 -13.40
C THR A 151 -8.49 -9.97 -14.50
N ARG A 152 -7.28 -10.41 -14.85
CA ARG A 152 -7.11 -11.56 -15.75
C ARG A 152 -7.56 -12.89 -15.14
N TRP A 153 -7.63 -12.97 -13.81
CA TRP A 153 -7.79 -14.23 -13.08
C TRP A 153 -9.03 -14.27 -12.18
N ALA A 154 -9.64 -13.12 -11.86
CA ALA A 154 -10.83 -13.06 -11.03
C ALA A 154 -11.67 -11.81 -11.28
N TYR A 155 -12.89 -11.85 -10.76
CA TYR A 155 -13.85 -10.75 -10.75
C TYR A 155 -14.30 -10.49 -9.30
N TYR A 156 -14.30 -9.22 -8.89
CA TYR A 156 -14.79 -8.79 -7.58
C TYR A 156 -15.87 -7.72 -7.79
N PRO A 157 -17.12 -7.96 -7.40
CA PRO A 157 -18.16 -6.95 -7.48
C PRO A 157 -17.98 -5.90 -6.37
N ALA A 158 -18.39 -4.67 -6.65
CA ALA A 158 -18.38 -3.54 -5.71
C ALA A 158 -19.32 -3.71 -4.51
N SER A 159 -20.08 -4.81 -4.46
CA SER A 159 -21.00 -5.16 -3.36
C SER A 159 -20.36 -6.03 -2.27
N LEU A 160 -19.15 -6.57 -2.51
CA LEU A 160 -18.47 -7.44 -1.55
C LEU A 160 -17.32 -6.70 -0.84
N PRO A 161 -17.06 -7.03 0.44
CA PRO A 161 -15.89 -6.50 1.11
C PRO A 161 -14.61 -7.00 0.45
N ASN A 162 -13.56 -6.18 0.54
CA ASN A 162 -12.25 -6.48 -0.01
C ASN A 162 -11.18 -6.28 1.07
N LEU A 163 -10.31 -7.27 1.28
CA LEU A 163 -9.30 -7.22 2.34
C LEU A 163 -8.31 -6.06 2.19
N VAL A 164 -7.90 -5.73 0.96
CA VAL A 164 -6.98 -4.62 0.71
C VAL A 164 -7.66 -3.29 1.01
N ALA A 165 -8.93 -3.11 0.61
CA ALA A 165 -9.70 -1.91 0.97
C ALA A 165 -9.87 -1.80 2.50
N THR A 166 -10.32 -2.88 3.14
CA THR A 166 -10.48 -2.98 4.60
C THR A 166 -9.21 -2.62 5.35
N THR A 167 -8.06 -3.15 4.94
CA THR A 167 -6.79 -2.92 5.65
C THR A 167 -6.31 -1.47 5.54
N PHE A 168 -6.38 -0.85 4.37
CA PHE A 168 -6.02 0.57 4.23
C PHE A 168 -6.97 1.50 5.00
N CYS A 169 -8.28 1.25 4.94
CA CYS A 169 -9.25 2.05 5.69
C CYS A 169 -9.09 1.86 7.20
N ALA A 170 -9.03 0.61 7.66
CA ALA A 170 -8.88 0.28 9.07
C ALA A 170 -7.59 0.88 9.64
N ASP A 171 -6.44 0.73 8.97
CA ASP A 171 -5.19 1.31 9.46
C ASP A 171 -5.30 2.84 9.63
N GLY A 172 -5.86 3.53 8.63
CA GLY A 172 -6.07 4.98 8.70
C GLY A 172 -6.99 5.40 9.84
N CYS A 173 -8.10 4.70 10.04
CA CYS A 173 -9.04 5.02 11.12
C CYS A 173 -8.48 4.68 12.51
N LEU A 174 -7.73 3.58 12.63
CA LEU A 174 -7.04 3.21 13.87
C LEU A 174 -5.89 4.17 14.21
N ASP A 175 -5.11 4.62 13.22
CA ASP A 175 -4.05 5.62 13.38
C ASP A 175 -4.60 6.99 13.83
N THR A 176 -5.85 7.29 13.50
CA THR A 176 -6.49 8.58 13.78
C THR A 176 -7.47 8.54 14.95
N GLY A 177 -7.76 7.36 15.49
CA GLY A 177 -8.73 7.16 16.57
C GLY A 177 -10.16 7.49 16.16
N THR A 178 -10.53 7.26 14.89
CA THR A 178 -11.87 7.58 14.36
C THR A 178 -12.85 6.41 14.40
N LEU A 179 -12.41 5.22 14.80
CA LEU A 179 -13.28 4.11 15.20
C LEU A 179 -13.42 4.08 16.72
N GLY A 180 -14.66 3.98 17.21
CA GLY A 180 -14.92 3.65 18.60
C GLY A 180 -14.78 2.14 18.85
N ASP A 181 -14.78 1.74 20.12
CA ASP A 181 -14.53 0.35 20.54
C ASP A 181 -15.51 -0.65 19.91
N GLU A 182 -16.78 -0.28 19.76
CA GLU A 182 -17.78 -1.13 19.10
C GLU A 182 -17.45 -1.36 17.62
N SER A 183 -17.02 -0.31 16.91
CA SER A 183 -16.62 -0.42 15.50
C SER A 183 -15.33 -1.24 15.35
N VAL A 184 -14.41 -1.15 16.31
CA VAL A 184 -13.20 -1.98 16.35
C VAL A 184 -13.56 -3.45 16.57
N ARG A 185 -14.48 -3.74 17.51
CA ARG A 185 -14.99 -5.11 17.74
C ARG A 185 -15.70 -5.67 16.52
N THR A 186 -16.55 -4.87 15.88
CA THR A 186 -17.26 -5.25 14.65
C THR A 186 -16.29 -5.56 13.52
N LEU A 187 -15.25 -4.73 13.33
CA LEU A 187 -14.18 -4.99 12.36
C LEU A 187 -13.45 -6.31 12.67
N ALA A 188 -13.11 -6.58 13.93
CA ALA A 188 -12.44 -7.82 14.34
C ALA A 188 -13.30 -9.07 14.00
N HIS A 189 -14.59 -9.04 14.30
CA HIS A 189 -15.51 -10.11 13.92
C HIS A 189 -15.62 -10.26 12.40
N GLY A 190 -15.88 -9.18 11.66
CA GLY A 190 -16.01 -9.22 10.22
C GLY A 190 -14.74 -9.73 9.51
N LEU A 191 -13.57 -9.37 10.03
CA LEU A 191 -12.29 -9.82 9.48
C LEU A 191 -12.15 -11.35 9.59
N LEU A 192 -12.44 -11.92 10.76
CA LEU A 192 -12.36 -13.36 11.00
C LEU A 192 -13.48 -14.15 10.29
N GLU A 193 -14.69 -13.61 10.25
CA GLU A 193 -15.86 -14.32 9.72
C GLU A 193 -15.90 -14.33 8.18
N HIS A 194 -15.47 -13.23 7.54
CA HIS A 194 -15.70 -13.05 6.11
C HIS A 194 -14.43 -12.98 5.28
N LEU A 195 -13.28 -12.69 5.88
CA LEU A 195 -12.03 -12.50 5.15
C LEU A 195 -10.91 -13.43 5.63
N HIS A 196 -11.24 -14.47 6.41
CA HIS A 196 -10.34 -15.54 6.81
C HIS A 196 -11.01 -16.89 6.54
N ASN A 197 -10.30 -17.80 5.86
CA ASN A 197 -10.85 -19.10 5.47
C ASN A 197 -10.44 -20.27 6.38
N GLY A 198 -9.74 -19.98 7.49
CA GLY A 198 -9.17 -20.98 8.39
C GLY A 198 -7.67 -21.18 8.22
N GLU A 199 -7.11 -20.87 7.05
CA GLU A 199 -5.65 -20.96 6.79
C GLU A 199 -5.02 -19.59 6.55
N PHE A 200 -5.68 -18.71 5.79
CA PHE A 200 -5.13 -17.41 5.39
C PHE A 200 -6.24 -16.37 5.19
N PHE A 201 -5.85 -15.09 5.15
CA PHE A 201 -6.79 -14.02 4.83
C PHE A 201 -7.01 -13.90 3.32
N THR A 202 -8.27 -13.85 2.91
CA THR A 202 -8.72 -13.92 1.51
C THR A 202 -9.00 -12.53 0.93
N TYR A 203 -8.88 -12.37 -0.39
CA TYR A 203 -9.08 -11.06 -1.04
C TYR A 203 -10.52 -10.56 -0.91
N THR A 204 -11.49 -11.48 -0.96
CA THR A 204 -12.94 -11.28 -0.79
C THR A 204 -13.53 -12.55 -0.14
N PRO A 205 -14.77 -12.51 0.40
CA PRO A 205 -15.38 -13.68 1.03
C PRO A 205 -15.56 -14.89 0.10
N ALA A 206 -15.58 -14.66 -1.22
CA ALA A 206 -15.73 -15.70 -2.22
C ALA A 206 -14.38 -16.20 -2.79
N SER A 207 -13.25 -15.65 -2.32
CA SER A 207 -11.93 -16.00 -2.83
C SER A 207 -11.33 -17.18 -2.07
N ASP A 208 -10.91 -18.21 -2.78
CA ASP A 208 -10.14 -19.36 -2.29
C ASP A 208 -8.64 -19.29 -2.68
N VAL A 209 -8.24 -18.22 -3.37
CA VAL A 209 -6.87 -18.00 -3.83
C VAL A 209 -6.03 -17.28 -2.78
N LEU A 210 -4.90 -17.88 -2.40
CA LEU A 210 -3.88 -17.21 -1.61
C LEU A 210 -3.18 -16.13 -2.44
N VAL A 211 -3.26 -14.88 -1.99
CA VAL A 211 -2.50 -13.75 -2.52
C VAL A 211 -1.62 -13.21 -1.38
N HIS A 212 -0.30 -13.33 -1.53
CA HIS A 212 0.64 -13.17 -0.40
C HIS A 212 0.61 -11.78 0.23
N ASN A 213 0.55 -10.72 -0.57
CA ASN A 213 0.50 -9.36 -0.03
C ASN A 213 -0.81 -9.12 0.74
N ALA A 214 -1.96 -9.56 0.20
CA ALA A 214 -3.24 -9.37 0.86
C ALA A 214 -3.33 -10.18 2.16
N ASN A 215 -2.89 -11.44 2.12
CA ASN A 215 -2.82 -12.30 3.29
C ASN A 215 -2.02 -11.65 4.44
N LEU A 216 -0.83 -11.12 4.13
CA LEU A 216 0.01 -10.44 5.14
C LEU A 216 -0.56 -9.10 5.59
N MET A 217 -1.28 -8.36 4.74
CA MET A 217 -2.04 -7.18 5.17
C MET A 217 -3.12 -7.56 6.20
N GLY A 218 -3.83 -8.67 5.97
CA GLY A 218 -4.80 -9.22 6.93
C GLY A 218 -4.15 -9.64 8.24
N ALA A 219 -3.03 -10.38 8.18
CA ALA A 219 -2.30 -10.81 9.38
C ALA A 219 -1.79 -9.62 10.21
N ALA A 220 -1.24 -8.60 9.57
CA ALA A 220 -0.79 -7.39 10.27
C ALA A 220 -1.96 -6.62 10.91
N LEU A 221 -3.11 -6.52 10.23
CA LEU A 221 -4.31 -5.90 10.80
C LEU A 221 -4.85 -6.71 11.99
N ALA A 222 -4.96 -8.02 11.86
CA ALA A 222 -5.43 -8.90 12.94
C ALA A 222 -4.51 -8.81 14.18
N GLY A 223 -3.20 -8.88 13.99
CA GLY A 223 -2.23 -8.69 15.07
C GLY A 223 -2.29 -7.30 15.70
N ARG A 224 -2.60 -6.26 14.91
CA ARG A 224 -2.81 -4.90 15.41
C ARG A 224 -4.08 -4.83 16.28
N LEU A 225 -5.20 -5.36 15.79
CA LEU A 225 -6.48 -5.37 16.49
C LEU A 225 -6.37 -6.11 17.84
N ALA A 226 -5.71 -7.27 17.86
CA ALA A 226 -5.48 -8.03 19.08
C ALA A 226 -4.73 -7.25 20.18
N ARG A 227 -3.92 -6.24 19.79
CA ARG A 227 -3.11 -5.43 20.72
C ARG A 227 -3.76 -4.11 21.14
N ILE A 228 -4.93 -3.75 20.63
CA ILE A 228 -5.61 -2.49 20.99
C ILE A 228 -6.10 -2.51 22.45
N GLY A 229 -6.28 -3.70 23.04
CA GLY A 229 -6.63 -3.86 24.46
C GLY A 229 -8.11 -3.66 24.80
N THR A 230 -8.94 -3.27 23.84
CA THR A 230 -10.40 -3.07 24.03
C THR A 230 -11.24 -4.25 23.57
N LEU A 231 -10.62 -5.28 22.98
CA LEU A 231 -11.28 -6.50 22.55
C LEU A 231 -11.39 -7.52 23.71
N PRO A 232 -12.46 -8.34 23.74
CA PRO A 232 -12.51 -9.51 24.61
C PRO A 232 -11.31 -10.45 24.37
N GLY A 233 -10.76 -11.04 25.44
CA GLY A 233 -9.57 -11.89 25.37
C GLY A 233 -9.67 -13.02 24.33
N GLU A 234 -10.78 -13.76 24.34
CA GLU A 234 -11.02 -14.85 23.37
C GLU A 234 -11.01 -14.37 21.91
N LEU A 235 -11.56 -13.17 21.63
CA LEU A 235 -11.55 -12.62 20.28
C LEU A 235 -10.14 -12.17 19.88
N ALA A 236 -9.38 -11.59 20.81
CA ALA A 236 -7.98 -11.23 20.59
C ALA A 236 -7.11 -12.46 20.31
N ASP A 237 -7.30 -13.56 21.06
CA ASP A 237 -6.57 -14.81 20.87
C ASP A 237 -6.87 -15.42 19.49
N ARG A 238 -8.14 -15.46 19.08
CA ARG A 238 -8.54 -15.92 17.74
C ARG A 238 -7.91 -15.10 16.62
N LEU A 239 -7.78 -13.78 16.80
CA LEU A 239 -7.08 -12.92 15.84
C LEU A 239 -5.59 -13.25 15.76
N VAL A 240 -4.94 -13.49 16.89
CA VAL A 240 -3.52 -13.87 16.96
C VAL A 240 -3.29 -15.20 16.26
N ASP A 241 -4.13 -16.21 16.51
CA ASP A 241 -4.02 -17.53 15.90
C ASP A 241 -4.19 -17.46 14.38
N ALA A 242 -5.24 -16.78 13.90
CA ALA A 242 -5.45 -16.55 12.47
C ALA A 242 -4.28 -15.80 11.83
N ALA A 243 -3.74 -14.77 12.50
CA ALA A 243 -2.62 -14.01 12.01
C ALA A 243 -1.32 -14.82 11.93
N ARG A 244 -1.05 -15.68 12.91
CA ARG A 244 0.12 -16.57 12.92
C ARG A 244 0.04 -17.61 11.81
N GLY A 245 -1.09 -18.28 11.64
CA GLY A 245 -1.32 -19.22 10.53
C GLY A 245 -1.14 -18.54 9.17
N ALA A 246 -1.73 -17.35 8.99
CA ALA A 246 -1.56 -16.55 7.79
C ALA A 246 -0.09 -16.19 7.50
N VAL A 247 0.69 -15.79 8.51
CA VAL A 247 2.13 -15.52 8.36
C VAL A 247 2.86 -16.79 7.94
N GLU A 248 2.62 -17.92 8.61
CA GLU A 248 3.25 -19.20 8.32
C GLU A 248 2.99 -19.65 6.87
N VAL A 249 1.76 -19.54 6.39
CA VAL A 249 1.39 -19.85 4.99
C VAL A 249 2.20 -19.01 3.99
N SER A 250 2.45 -17.74 4.29
CA SER A 250 3.28 -16.87 3.46
C SER A 250 4.77 -17.18 3.60
N LEU A 251 5.27 -17.54 4.78
CA LEU A 251 6.66 -17.97 4.98
C LEU A 251 6.97 -19.24 4.18
N ASN A 252 6.07 -20.22 4.22
CA ASN A 252 6.17 -21.47 3.44
C ASN A 252 6.05 -21.24 1.93
N GLY A 253 5.46 -20.12 1.51
CA GLY A 253 5.36 -19.72 0.11
C GLY A 253 6.56 -18.95 -0.44
N GLN A 254 7.55 -18.59 0.40
CA GLN A 254 8.75 -17.91 -0.08
C GLN A 254 9.61 -18.87 -0.91
N ARG A 255 10.03 -18.43 -2.09
CA ARG A 255 10.93 -19.20 -2.96
C ARG A 255 12.37 -19.18 -2.44
N PRO A 256 13.22 -20.15 -2.85
CA PRO A 256 14.63 -20.18 -2.47
C PRO A 256 15.43 -18.92 -2.84
N ASP A 257 15.02 -18.21 -3.89
CA ASP A 257 15.62 -16.94 -4.33
C ASP A 257 15.17 -15.71 -3.52
N GLY A 258 14.38 -15.92 -2.45
CA GLY A 258 13.85 -14.87 -1.58
C GLY A 258 12.55 -14.24 -2.05
N SER A 259 12.09 -14.52 -3.28
CA SER A 259 10.86 -13.92 -3.81
C SER A 259 9.59 -14.55 -3.25
N TRP A 260 8.51 -13.77 -3.28
CA TRP A 260 7.16 -14.32 -3.18
C TRP A 260 6.47 -14.18 -4.54
N PRO A 261 5.85 -15.27 -5.07
CA PRO A 261 4.92 -15.11 -6.17
C PRO A 261 3.76 -14.21 -5.74
N TYR A 262 3.05 -13.64 -6.70
CA TYR A 262 1.84 -12.88 -6.41
C TYR A 262 0.82 -13.71 -5.61
N GLY A 263 0.57 -14.94 -6.05
CA GLY A 263 -0.33 -15.86 -5.36
C GLY A 263 -0.10 -17.33 -5.70
N ARG A 264 -0.87 -18.20 -5.04
CA ARG A 264 -0.85 -19.66 -5.25
C ARG A 264 -1.84 -20.04 -6.34
N GLY A 265 -1.34 -20.57 -7.46
CA GLY A 265 -2.17 -21.13 -8.53
C GLY A 265 -1.65 -20.83 -9.94
N PRO A 266 -2.27 -21.45 -10.97
CA PRO A 266 -1.88 -21.24 -12.36
C PRO A 266 -1.94 -19.76 -12.77
N GLY A 267 -0.86 -19.27 -13.39
CA GLY A 267 -0.78 -17.89 -13.86
C GLY A 267 -0.56 -16.84 -12.76
N LEU A 268 -0.43 -17.23 -11.48
CA LEU A 268 -0.19 -16.35 -10.32
C LEU A 268 1.28 -16.27 -9.86
N GLY A 269 2.19 -16.94 -10.56
CA GLY A 269 3.60 -17.06 -10.17
C GLY A 269 4.51 -15.86 -10.47
N TRP A 270 3.97 -14.72 -10.92
CA TRP A 270 4.77 -13.54 -11.26
C TRP A 270 5.25 -12.80 -10.02
N VAL A 271 6.29 -11.99 -10.17
CA VAL A 271 6.85 -11.14 -9.11
C VAL A 271 6.92 -9.71 -9.64
N ASP A 272 6.35 -8.77 -8.88
CA ASP A 272 6.34 -7.35 -9.21
C ASP A 272 6.70 -6.48 -8.00
N GLY A 273 6.99 -5.20 -8.27
CA GLY A 273 7.58 -4.28 -7.29
C GLY A 273 6.66 -3.99 -6.10
N PHE A 274 5.49 -3.39 -6.34
CA PHE A 274 4.63 -2.96 -5.23
C PHE A 274 4.06 -4.13 -4.42
N HIS A 275 3.68 -5.28 -5.02
CA HIS A 275 3.21 -6.40 -4.20
C HIS A 275 4.33 -6.97 -3.33
N THR A 276 5.56 -7.06 -3.85
CA THR A 276 6.73 -7.46 -3.05
C THR A 276 7.00 -6.45 -1.92
N GLY A 277 6.89 -5.15 -2.20
CA GLY A 277 7.00 -4.10 -1.19
C GLY A 277 5.96 -4.26 -0.07
N TYR A 278 4.68 -4.50 -0.42
CA TYR A 278 3.64 -4.77 0.58
C TYR A 278 3.91 -6.03 1.41
N VAL A 279 4.40 -7.12 0.77
CA VAL A 279 4.80 -8.34 1.49
C VAL A 279 5.87 -8.03 2.54
N LEU A 280 6.94 -7.32 2.17
CA LEU A 280 8.04 -7.00 3.08
C LEU A 280 7.58 -6.11 4.25
N LEU A 281 6.84 -5.04 3.95
CA LEU A 281 6.33 -4.11 4.95
C LEU A 281 5.40 -4.82 5.94
N ARG A 282 4.48 -5.65 5.45
CA ARG A 282 3.48 -6.31 6.29
C ARG A 282 4.01 -7.53 7.01
N LEU A 283 4.96 -8.28 6.43
CA LEU A 283 5.64 -9.37 7.13
C LEU A 283 6.46 -8.83 8.30
N GLY A 284 7.20 -7.74 8.11
CA GLY A 284 7.93 -7.08 9.20
C GLY A 284 7.00 -6.57 10.30
N GLN A 285 5.88 -5.94 9.91
CA GLN A 285 4.88 -5.46 10.88
C GLN A 285 4.24 -6.63 11.66
N ALA A 286 3.80 -7.68 10.97
CA ALA A 286 3.17 -8.84 11.60
C ALA A 286 4.15 -9.59 12.51
N GLY A 287 5.41 -9.77 12.10
CA GLY A 287 6.46 -10.39 12.91
C GLY A 287 6.63 -9.69 14.26
N THR A 288 6.70 -8.36 14.26
CA THR A 288 6.78 -7.55 15.49
C THR A 288 5.51 -7.64 16.35
N LEU A 289 4.33 -7.56 15.73
CA LEU A 289 3.06 -7.56 16.47
C LEU A 289 2.79 -8.91 17.15
N LEU A 290 3.14 -10.01 16.48
CA LEU A 290 2.80 -11.39 16.86
C LEU A 290 3.94 -12.14 17.56
N ASP A 291 5.10 -11.49 17.68
CA ASP A 291 6.35 -12.08 18.19
C ASP A 291 6.79 -13.33 17.40
N VAL A 292 6.85 -13.19 16.07
CA VAL A 292 7.27 -14.25 15.14
C VAL A 292 8.62 -13.86 14.53
N ASP A 293 9.62 -14.73 14.63
CA ASP A 293 10.93 -14.50 14.00
C ASP A 293 10.84 -14.60 12.47
N VAL A 294 10.80 -13.43 11.83
CA VAL A 294 10.77 -13.28 10.38
C VAL A 294 12.09 -12.74 9.81
N ARG A 295 13.17 -12.69 10.61
CA ARG A 295 14.42 -12.01 10.25
C ARG A 295 15.05 -12.60 8.99
N ARG A 296 15.30 -13.91 8.96
CA ARG A 296 15.92 -14.58 7.79
C ARG A 296 15.04 -14.49 6.53
N PRO A 297 13.72 -14.75 6.58
CA PRO A 297 12.83 -14.53 5.44
C PRO A 297 12.87 -13.09 4.92
N LEU A 298 12.87 -12.08 5.81
CA LEU A 298 12.97 -10.67 5.43
C LEU A 298 14.32 -10.34 4.79
N GLU A 299 15.44 -10.81 5.35
CA GLU A 299 16.77 -10.61 4.77
C GLU A 299 16.83 -11.10 3.31
N ARG A 300 16.35 -12.32 3.04
CA ARG A 300 16.28 -12.86 1.66
C ARG A 300 15.32 -12.07 0.77
N GLY A 301 14.18 -11.68 1.30
CA GLY A 301 13.15 -10.95 0.56
C GLY A 301 13.61 -9.55 0.14
N VAL A 302 14.23 -8.82 1.06
CA VAL A 302 14.79 -7.49 0.79
C VAL A 302 15.92 -7.58 -0.21
N ASP A 303 16.77 -8.59 -0.07
CA ASP A 303 17.85 -8.83 -1.01
C ASP A 303 17.33 -9.14 -2.43
N HIS A 304 16.31 -9.99 -2.58
CA HIS A 304 15.63 -10.19 -3.86
C HIS A 304 15.06 -8.88 -4.41
N TYR A 305 14.34 -8.13 -3.58
CA TYR A 305 13.69 -6.87 -3.94
C TYR A 305 14.69 -5.86 -4.50
N LEU A 306 15.81 -5.64 -3.81
CA LEU A 306 16.84 -4.69 -4.24
C LEU A 306 17.57 -5.15 -5.52
N ARG A 307 17.78 -6.46 -5.70
CA ARG A 307 18.46 -7.00 -6.89
C ARG A 307 17.62 -6.93 -8.16
N HIS A 308 16.34 -7.27 -8.07
CA HIS A 308 15.52 -7.55 -9.24
C HIS A 308 14.47 -6.47 -9.51
N LEU A 309 14.11 -5.67 -8.51
CA LEU A 309 13.05 -4.66 -8.59
C LEU A 309 13.59 -3.22 -8.52
N PHE A 310 14.91 -3.05 -8.65
CA PHE A 310 15.58 -1.77 -8.82
C PHE A 310 16.65 -1.80 -9.92
N ASP A 311 16.89 -0.63 -10.50
CA ASP A 311 18.03 -0.29 -11.36
C ASP A 311 18.72 0.94 -10.79
N GLY A 312 19.75 0.73 -9.95
CA GLY A 312 20.22 1.79 -9.05
C GLY A 312 19.05 2.30 -8.19
N PRO A 313 18.76 3.62 -8.18
CA PRO A 313 17.61 4.16 -7.45
C PRO A 313 16.28 4.06 -8.22
N LEU A 314 16.28 3.65 -9.49
CA LEU A 314 15.06 3.60 -10.31
C LEU A 314 14.29 2.29 -10.03
N PRO A 315 13.04 2.34 -9.55
CA PRO A 315 12.25 1.13 -9.36
C PRO A 315 11.86 0.48 -10.68
N ARG A 316 11.91 -0.86 -10.71
CA ARG A 316 11.40 -1.72 -11.80
C ARG A 316 10.05 -2.30 -11.40
N TYR A 317 9.17 -2.48 -12.38
CA TYR A 317 7.84 -3.04 -12.11
C TYR A 317 7.87 -4.56 -12.02
N PHE A 318 8.51 -5.26 -12.95
CA PHE A 318 8.59 -6.72 -12.96
C PHE A 318 10.01 -7.22 -12.70
N ALA A 319 10.13 -8.32 -11.96
CA ALA A 319 11.42 -8.96 -11.70
C ALA A 319 12.05 -9.61 -12.95
N ASP A 320 11.23 -9.91 -13.97
CA ASP A 320 11.66 -10.50 -15.24
C ASP A 320 12.17 -9.47 -16.28
N GLY A 321 12.33 -8.21 -15.87
CA GLY A 321 12.89 -7.15 -16.71
C GLY A 321 11.89 -6.47 -17.65
N ARG A 322 10.62 -6.91 -17.70
CA ARG A 322 9.60 -6.18 -18.45
C ARG A 322 9.41 -4.76 -17.90
N SER A 323 9.44 -3.78 -18.79
CA SER A 323 9.26 -2.37 -18.41
C SER A 323 7.79 -1.99 -18.35
N ARG A 324 7.38 -1.40 -17.23
CA ARG A 324 6.11 -0.71 -17.04
C ARG A 324 6.34 0.41 -16.03
N ARG A 325 5.79 1.59 -16.29
CA ARG A 325 5.73 2.66 -15.30
C ARG A 325 4.38 2.61 -14.60
N ASP A 326 4.39 2.76 -13.29
CA ASP A 326 3.17 2.72 -12.47
C ASP A 326 3.38 3.56 -11.19
N PRO A 327 2.53 4.54 -10.90
CA PRO A 327 2.72 5.42 -9.75
C PRO A 327 2.58 4.69 -8.42
N ASN A 328 1.81 3.60 -8.34
CA ASN A 328 1.75 2.84 -7.10
C ASN A 328 3.06 2.08 -6.86
N ASN A 329 3.68 1.58 -7.94
CA ASN A 329 4.99 0.96 -7.88
C ASN A 329 6.08 1.92 -7.42
N ASP A 330 6.14 3.10 -8.03
CA ASP A 330 7.12 4.12 -7.68
C ASP A 330 6.95 4.58 -6.22
N ALA A 331 5.71 4.81 -5.77
CA ALA A 331 5.41 5.22 -4.39
C ALA A 331 5.76 4.12 -3.38
N THR A 332 5.37 2.88 -3.67
CA THR A 332 5.66 1.73 -2.81
C THR A 332 7.16 1.47 -2.72
N ALA A 333 7.91 1.71 -3.79
CA ALA A 333 9.38 1.62 -3.79
C ALA A 333 10.02 2.65 -2.85
N VAL A 334 9.58 3.92 -2.90
CA VAL A 334 10.04 4.96 -1.94
C VAL A 334 9.69 4.55 -0.51
N ARG A 335 8.46 4.09 -0.27
CA ARG A 335 7.98 3.66 1.05
C ARG A 335 8.78 2.47 1.61
N THR A 336 9.09 1.51 0.76
CA THR A 336 9.84 0.29 1.12
C THR A 336 11.31 0.61 1.32
N ALA A 337 11.90 1.50 0.51
CA ALA A 337 13.26 1.98 0.72
C ALA A 337 13.41 2.70 2.07
N ALA A 338 12.46 3.59 2.42
CA ALA A 338 12.46 4.26 3.72
C ALA A 338 12.40 3.25 4.90
N TRP A 339 11.51 2.25 4.80
CA TRP A 339 11.45 1.16 5.77
C TRP A 339 12.76 0.36 5.84
N ALA A 340 13.34 0.03 4.69
CA ALA A 340 14.59 -0.72 4.59
C ALA A 340 15.76 0.05 5.21
N ALA A 341 15.81 1.38 5.05
CA ALA A 341 16.84 2.22 5.67
C ALA A 341 16.68 2.25 7.20
N HIS A 342 15.45 2.39 7.71
CA HIS A 342 15.17 2.37 9.14
C HIS A 342 15.60 1.06 9.81
N HIS A 343 15.36 -0.07 9.15
CA HIS A 343 15.78 -1.41 9.63
C HIS A 343 17.23 -1.75 9.26
N GLY A 344 17.94 -0.82 8.62
CA GLY A 344 19.34 -0.98 8.31
C GLY A 344 19.63 -1.95 7.16
N PHE A 345 18.68 -2.32 6.31
CA PHE A 345 18.97 -3.14 5.13
C PHE A 345 19.71 -2.36 4.03
N VAL A 346 19.49 -1.05 3.96
CA VAL A 346 20.13 -0.13 3.00
C VAL A 346 20.71 1.08 3.71
N ARG A 347 21.56 1.83 3.00
CA ARG A 347 22.07 3.11 3.47
C ARG A 347 20.95 4.17 3.55
N THR A 348 21.14 5.18 4.38
CA THR A 348 20.14 6.23 4.64
C THR A 348 19.95 7.21 3.48
N ASP A 349 20.89 7.26 2.53
CA ASP A 349 20.80 8.06 1.29
C ASP A 349 19.92 7.40 0.21
N PHE A 350 19.83 6.06 0.19
CA PHE A 350 19.10 5.30 -0.83
C PHE A 350 17.63 5.74 -0.99
N PRO A 351 16.80 5.89 0.06
CA PRO A 351 15.40 6.30 -0.10
C PRO A 351 15.25 7.70 -0.73
N ARG A 352 16.18 8.62 -0.45
CA ARG A 352 16.20 9.96 -1.08
C ARG A 352 16.48 9.85 -2.57
N ALA A 353 17.43 9.01 -2.96
CA ALA A 353 17.75 8.78 -4.36
C ALA A 353 16.57 8.15 -5.11
N VAL A 354 15.86 7.19 -4.49
CA VAL A 354 14.65 6.59 -5.05
C VAL A 354 13.56 7.64 -5.24
N LEU A 355 13.33 8.51 -4.25
CA LEU A 355 12.36 9.61 -4.36
C LEU A 355 12.73 10.56 -5.50
N ALA A 356 13.99 11.02 -5.57
CA ALA A 356 14.46 11.93 -6.61
C ALA A 356 14.27 11.34 -8.01
N ALA A 357 14.43 10.03 -8.20
CA ALA A 357 14.25 9.36 -9.48
C ALA A 357 12.78 9.33 -9.99
N VAL A 358 11.79 9.51 -9.10
CA VAL A 358 10.37 9.33 -9.43
C VAL A 358 9.48 10.54 -9.16
N VAL A 359 9.87 11.46 -8.26
CA VAL A 359 8.98 12.52 -7.72
C VAL A 359 8.43 13.46 -8.77
N ASP A 360 9.23 13.82 -9.78
CA ASP A 360 8.83 14.74 -10.87
C ASP A 360 7.70 14.17 -11.76
N ARG A 361 7.40 12.88 -11.65
CA ARG A 361 6.32 12.22 -12.39
C ARG A 361 4.96 12.44 -11.75
N TYR A 362 4.91 12.89 -10.49
CA TYR A 362 3.67 13.00 -9.73
C TYR A 362 3.03 14.38 -9.87
N PRO A 363 1.69 14.42 -9.96
CA PRO A 363 0.98 15.67 -10.06
C PRO A 363 1.11 16.50 -8.78
N GLY A 364 1.22 17.82 -8.94
CA GLY A 364 1.41 18.75 -7.83
C GLY A 364 2.84 18.87 -7.31
N LEU A 365 3.79 18.06 -7.81
CA LEU A 365 5.18 18.06 -7.34
C LEU A 365 6.22 18.47 -8.39
N GLY A 366 5.97 18.24 -9.68
CA GLY A 366 6.85 18.66 -10.79
C GLY A 366 6.51 20.04 -11.38
N ALA A 367 7.50 20.70 -12.00
CA ALA A 367 7.41 22.06 -12.53
C ALA A 367 6.55 22.22 -13.82
N ASP A 368 6.23 21.14 -14.51
CA ASP A 368 5.36 21.16 -15.68
C ASP A 368 4.92 19.72 -15.96
N THR A 369 3.73 19.32 -15.50
CA THR A 369 3.19 17.97 -15.79
C THR A 369 2.66 17.85 -17.23
N ARG A 370 3.28 18.54 -18.18
CA ARG A 370 3.35 18.10 -19.59
C ARG A 370 4.36 16.97 -19.66
N ALA A 371 4.00 15.83 -19.08
CA ALA A 371 4.88 14.70 -18.82
C ALA A 371 5.68 14.29 -20.07
N ALA A 372 7.00 14.20 -19.93
CA ALA A 372 7.88 13.44 -20.81
C ALA A 372 7.67 11.90 -20.68
N GLY A 373 6.43 11.48 -20.38
CA GLY A 373 6.02 10.10 -20.18
C GLY A 373 5.02 9.68 -21.25
N ASP A 374 4.90 8.37 -21.47
CA ASP A 374 3.90 7.77 -22.34
C ASP A 374 2.50 8.34 -22.01
N PRO A 375 1.79 9.00 -22.93
CA PRO A 375 0.45 9.54 -22.68
C PRO A 375 -0.54 8.42 -22.30
N ARG A 376 -0.23 7.16 -22.62
CA ARG A 376 -0.96 6.00 -22.12
C ARG A 376 -0.76 5.90 -20.61
N ASN A 377 -1.85 5.86 -19.85
CA ASN A 377 -1.91 5.79 -18.38
C ASN A 377 -1.75 7.12 -17.62
N ARG A 378 -1.88 8.29 -18.25
CA ARG A 378 -1.88 9.59 -17.53
C ARG A 378 -2.84 9.58 -16.34
N SER A 379 -4.04 9.02 -16.52
CA SER A 379 -5.06 8.92 -15.48
C SER A 379 -4.61 8.10 -14.25
N LEU A 380 -3.64 7.19 -14.38
CA LEU A 380 -3.11 6.48 -13.20
C LEU A 380 -2.33 7.43 -12.29
N TRP A 381 -1.55 8.35 -12.86
CA TRP A 381 -0.73 9.30 -12.10
C TRP A 381 -1.59 10.34 -11.39
N GLU A 382 -2.74 10.67 -11.95
CA GLU A 382 -3.73 11.59 -11.38
C GLU A 382 -4.71 10.89 -10.41
N SER A 383 -4.55 9.59 -10.16
CA SER A 383 -5.43 8.84 -9.26
C SER A 383 -5.14 9.14 -7.78
N PRO A 384 -6.12 9.60 -6.98
CA PRO A 384 -5.92 9.73 -5.55
C PRO A 384 -5.62 8.40 -4.86
N ARG A 385 -6.35 7.33 -5.22
CA ARG A 385 -6.19 5.99 -4.64
C ARG A 385 -4.92 5.28 -5.10
N TRP A 386 -4.57 5.40 -6.38
CA TRP A 386 -3.48 4.62 -6.99
C TRP A 386 -2.14 5.37 -7.06
N SER A 387 -2.13 6.69 -6.84
CA SER A 387 -0.94 7.52 -6.99
C SER A 387 -0.71 8.45 -5.79
N ALA A 388 -1.63 9.38 -5.52
CA ALA A 388 -1.39 10.43 -4.53
C ALA A 388 -1.36 9.91 -3.09
N ALA A 389 -2.31 9.07 -2.68
CA ALA A 389 -2.33 8.54 -1.31
C ALA A 389 -1.13 7.60 -1.03
N PRO A 390 -0.76 6.66 -1.93
CA PRO A 390 0.46 5.86 -1.76
C PRO A 390 1.74 6.71 -1.68
N LEU A 391 1.88 7.75 -2.52
CA LEU A 391 3.06 8.61 -2.45
C LEU A 391 3.05 9.46 -1.17
N LEU A 392 1.89 9.93 -0.71
CA LEU A 392 1.79 10.63 0.55
C LEU A 392 2.24 9.73 1.71
N ASP A 393 1.81 8.46 1.75
CA ASP A 393 2.30 7.47 2.72
C ASP A 393 3.84 7.30 2.65
N ALA A 394 4.39 7.23 1.45
CA ALA A 394 5.82 7.12 1.22
C ALA A 394 6.59 8.35 1.71
N LEU A 395 6.11 9.57 1.41
CA LEU A 395 6.74 10.83 1.81
C LEU A 395 6.72 11.01 3.33
N THR A 396 5.61 10.74 4.01
CA THR A 396 5.56 10.89 5.47
C THR A 396 6.36 9.82 6.20
N ALA A 397 6.44 8.60 5.65
CA ALA A 397 7.34 7.56 6.15
C ALA A 397 8.82 7.92 5.94
N LEU A 398 9.18 8.46 4.77
CA LEU A 398 10.53 8.94 4.49
C LEU A 398 10.92 10.07 5.45
N HIS A 399 10.04 11.07 5.62
CA HIS A 399 10.27 12.16 6.56
C HIS A 399 10.64 11.65 7.96
N ALA A 400 9.97 10.61 8.46
CA ALA A 400 10.22 10.07 9.80
C ALA A 400 11.62 9.43 9.98
N VAL A 401 12.26 8.97 8.89
CA VAL A 401 13.57 8.28 8.95
C VAL A 401 14.75 9.21 8.59
N LEU A 402 14.47 10.43 8.17
CA LEU A 402 15.48 11.44 7.86
C LEU A 402 15.94 12.19 9.13
N PRO A 403 17.20 12.65 9.20
CA PRO A 403 17.66 13.54 10.28
C PRO A 403 16.74 14.77 10.42
N GLY A 404 16.34 15.09 11.65
CA GLY A 404 15.38 16.17 11.92
C GLY A 404 13.91 15.77 11.73
N GLY A 405 13.64 14.60 11.16
CA GLY A 405 12.32 13.97 11.14
C GLY A 405 11.86 13.61 12.55
N ARG A 406 10.60 13.89 12.86
CA ARG A 406 9.97 13.42 14.10
C ARG A 406 9.29 12.08 13.84
N HIS A 407 9.64 11.05 14.60
CA HIS A 407 8.85 9.84 14.68
C HIS A 407 7.52 10.16 15.40
N PRO A 408 6.38 9.61 14.95
CA PRO A 408 5.20 9.60 15.80
C PRO A 408 5.55 8.87 17.10
N ALA A 409 5.17 9.44 18.23
CA ALA A 409 5.15 8.68 19.47
C ALA A 409 4.28 7.44 19.22
N THR A 410 4.78 6.25 19.56
CA THR A 410 3.95 5.05 19.64
C THR A 410 2.68 5.43 20.38
N PRO A 411 1.47 5.14 19.88
CA PRO A 411 0.26 5.52 20.58
C PRO A 411 0.34 4.95 21.99
N ALA A 412 0.45 5.84 22.97
CA ALA A 412 0.32 5.46 24.36
C ALA A 412 -1.07 4.83 24.49
N ALA A 413 -1.14 3.66 25.11
CA ALA A 413 -2.40 3.11 25.57
C ALA A 413 -3.16 4.25 26.26
N GLN A 414 -4.37 4.55 25.79
CA GLN A 414 -5.18 5.57 26.43
C GLN A 414 -5.30 5.19 27.92
N PRO A 415 -5.07 6.13 28.86
CA PRO A 415 -5.31 5.84 30.25
C PRO A 415 -6.79 5.49 30.39
N THR A 416 -7.06 4.27 30.85
CA THR A 416 -8.38 3.81 31.27
C THR A 416 -8.91 4.82 32.27
N THR A 417 -9.88 5.63 31.87
CA THR A 417 -10.70 6.39 32.82
C THR A 417 -11.53 5.37 33.59
N ALA A 418 -11.01 4.92 34.72
CA ALA A 418 -11.79 4.22 35.71
C ALA A 418 -12.86 5.20 36.21
N ALA A 419 -14.12 4.92 35.89
CA ALA A 419 -15.24 5.60 36.51
C ALA A 419 -15.32 5.13 37.97
N SER A 420 -15.16 6.07 38.88
CA SER A 420 -15.59 6.00 40.29
C SER A 420 -17.07 6.27 40.40
#